data_AF-A0A4U7DEM4-F1
#
_entry.id   AF-A0A4U7DEM4-F1
#
_cell.length_a   1.000
_cell.length_b   1.000
_cell.length_c   1.000
_cell.angle_alpha   90.00
_cell.angle_beta   90.00
_cell.angle_gamma   90.00
#
_symmetry.space_group_name_H-M   'P 1'
#
loop_
_entity.id
_entity.type
_entity.pdbx_description
1 polymer ?
#
loop_
_entity_poly.entity_id
_entity_poly.type
_entity_poly.pdbx_seq_one_letter_code
_entity_poly.pdbx_strand_id
1 'polypeptide(L)'
;MRTASAAVALALLVALAGCGGLGGDAVGPADPSPSIESVSAPESLEHDERATIEATARWEGLASDAGGSAGESGSDATLDSVRVTVRVGDRTLRSENRSVPANGTLTVTAEVDAAALAPGEHELTVSVGEATATRALVVEEARAATFAVSAIEAPDSVGYGENLTVTATVTNAGDLAGNQTVRIRYGAGASANRTVALDGGAAERVSVAFANVRLAGGEHPVVVTTANQTRERTVSLVHPSPYGETTLGLYVDDGAVDRNVSAVVAAATGYWERNDGRYLGYPVAYERVADEERADVVLRFDRVERCGVEDGDARYFGCADLLVDEPRTPMTATVDPRISDADMNATVIHELGHVQGLEHGEEPAGLMNATSTLATHRPVKVHLRAESGDVPTRVEREVAAALDYFAAREDIVGNERFTWEFVEDARDAHVQVTFDERGDVCFADGGGSCTVEGEFYGQQDVRLEALDDEVVAWHVGASFAPVLLEEVPPELTGEADRREREAWPE
;
A
#
# COMPACT_ATOMS: atom_id res chain seq x y z
N MET A 1 31.81 -8.68 -11.89
CA MET A 1 33.02 -8.92 -12.71
C MET A 1 34.22 -8.42 -11.91
N ARG A 2 34.81 -9.28 -11.09
CA ARG A 2 36.06 -8.98 -10.38
C ARG A 2 37.07 -10.07 -10.72
N THR A 3 38.18 -9.56 -11.25
CA THR A 3 39.45 -10.16 -11.63
C THR A 3 39.83 -11.44 -10.89
N ALA A 4 40.00 -12.51 -11.65
CA ALA A 4 40.77 -13.69 -11.25
C ALA A 4 42.22 -13.25 -11.00
N SER A 5 42.62 -13.24 -9.73
CA SER A 5 44.02 -13.05 -9.36
C SER A 5 44.75 -14.37 -9.61
N ALA A 6 45.54 -14.40 -10.69
CA ALA A 6 46.49 -15.48 -10.92
C ALA A 6 47.54 -15.45 -9.80
N ALA A 7 47.50 -16.44 -8.91
CA ALA A 7 48.53 -16.66 -7.92
C ALA A 7 49.82 -17.08 -8.64
N VAL A 8 50.80 -16.19 -8.65
CA VAL A 8 52.16 -16.44 -9.15
C VAL A 8 52.86 -17.38 -8.16
N ALA A 9 53.23 -18.57 -8.62
CA ALA A 9 54.05 -19.51 -7.86
C ALA A 9 55.44 -18.89 -7.58
N LEU A 10 55.64 -18.39 -6.36
CA LEU A 10 56.93 -17.89 -5.90
C LEU A 10 57.72 -19.06 -5.28
N ALA A 11 58.71 -19.58 -6.01
CA ALA A 11 59.64 -20.57 -5.49
C ALA A 11 60.60 -19.89 -4.49
N LEU A 12 60.31 -19.99 -3.19
CA LEU A 12 61.22 -19.55 -2.12
C LEU A 12 62.17 -20.69 -1.75
N LEU A 13 63.45 -20.56 -2.10
CA LEU A 13 64.55 -21.40 -1.62
C LEU A 13 64.86 -21.03 -0.16
N VAL A 14 64.49 -21.90 0.78
CA VAL A 14 64.95 -21.81 2.18
C VAL A 14 66.10 -22.78 2.37
N ALA A 15 67.31 -22.25 2.54
CA ALA A 15 68.48 -22.99 3.00
C ALA A 15 68.49 -22.98 4.54
N LEU A 16 68.55 -24.16 5.16
CA LEU A 16 68.87 -24.29 6.59
C LEU A 16 70.15 -25.11 6.78
N ALA A 17 71.06 -24.49 7.53
CA ALA A 17 72.42 -24.88 7.78
C ALA A 17 72.54 -26.06 8.77
N GLY A 18 73.59 -26.85 8.60
CA GLY A 18 73.95 -27.94 9.50
C GLY A 18 74.62 -27.49 10.80
N CYS A 19 74.64 -28.42 11.76
CA CYS A 19 75.66 -28.48 12.81
C CYS A 19 76.26 -29.89 12.78
N GLY A 20 77.59 -29.96 12.69
CA GLY A 20 78.36 -31.20 12.59
C GLY A 20 78.53 -31.91 13.93
N GLY A 21 78.68 -33.23 13.84
CA GLY A 21 79.26 -34.08 14.87
C GLY A 21 80.31 -34.99 14.21
N LEU A 22 81.58 -34.76 14.54
CA LEU A 22 82.72 -35.55 14.10
C LEU A 22 82.70 -36.94 14.77
N GLY A 23 82.74 -37.99 13.95
CA GLY A 23 82.98 -39.37 14.37
C GLY A 23 83.34 -40.18 13.14
N GLY A 24 84.63 -40.32 12.87
CA GLY A 24 85.13 -41.06 11.71
C GLY A 24 84.98 -42.56 11.90
N ASP A 25 84.18 -43.18 11.05
CA ASP A 25 84.29 -44.59 10.68
C ASP A 25 84.09 -44.70 9.16
N ALA A 26 84.81 -45.65 8.56
CA ALA A 26 85.06 -45.75 7.12
C ALA A 26 83.79 -45.76 6.25
N VAL A 27 83.75 -44.84 5.28
CA VAL A 27 82.68 -44.68 4.28
C VAL A 27 82.88 -45.71 3.16
N GLY A 28 82.03 -46.74 3.12
CA GLY A 28 81.74 -47.48 1.88
C GLY A 28 81.05 -46.57 0.85
N PRO A 29 80.87 -46.98 -0.42
CA PRO A 29 80.16 -46.15 -1.40
C PRO A 29 78.82 -45.72 -0.82
N ALA A 30 78.59 -44.41 -0.70
CA ALA A 30 77.32 -43.90 -0.19
C ALA A 30 76.23 -44.31 -1.18
N ASP A 31 75.24 -45.08 -0.70
CA ASP A 31 74.07 -45.39 -1.51
C ASP A 31 73.42 -44.07 -1.98
N PRO A 32 72.94 -43.98 -3.24
CA PRO A 32 72.30 -42.77 -3.74
C PRO A 32 71.17 -42.36 -2.80
N SER A 33 71.32 -41.20 -2.17
CA SER A 33 70.33 -40.67 -1.24
C SER A 33 69.46 -39.64 -1.95
N PRO A 34 68.13 -39.64 -1.73
CA PRO A 34 67.25 -38.62 -2.29
C PRO A 34 67.49 -37.25 -1.64
N SER A 35 67.24 -36.19 -2.41
CA SER A 35 66.99 -34.83 -1.92
C SER A 35 65.69 -34.33 -2.54
N ILE A 36 64.86 -33.61 -1.78
CA ILE A 36 63.64 -32.99 -2.31
C ILE A 36 64.01 -31.60 -2.86
N GLU A 37 63.89 -31.40 -4.16
CA GLU A 37 64.25 -30.14 -4.84
C GLU A 37 63.14 -29.10 -4.75
N SER A 38 61.88 -29.53 -4.81
CA SER A 38 60.72 -28.64 -4.76
C SER A 38 59.49 -29.32 -4.19
N VAL A 39 58.68 -28.54 -3.49
CA VAL A 39 57.30 -28.88 -3.09
C VAL A 39 56.42 -27.70 -3.48
N SER A 40 55.54 -27.91 -4.45
CA SER A 40 54.52 -26.97 -4.90
C SER A 40 53.20 -27.34 -4.25
N ALA A 41 52.70 -26.45 -3.39
CA ALA A 41 51.41 -26.57 -2.72
C ALA A 41 50.87 -25.15 -2.46
N PRO A 42 49.55 -24.97 -2.41
CA PRO A 42 48.96 -23.69 -2.01
C PRO A 42 49.32 -23.37 -0.54
N GLU A 43 49.34 -22.07 -0.22
CA GLU A 43 49.59 -21.62 1.16
C GLU A 43 48.34 -21.74 2.05
N SER A 44 47.17 -21.63 1.44
CA SER A 44 45.87 -21.78 2.09
C SER A 44 44.88 -22.48 1.17
N LEU A 45 43.86 -23.10 1.77
CA LEU A 45 42.72 -23.71 1.10
C LEU A 45 41.43 -23.20 1.75
N GLU A 46 40.44 -22.82 0.94
CA GLU A 46 39.07 -22.60 1.43
C GLU A 46 38.47 -23.93 1.94
N HIS A 47 37.43 -23.86 2.78
CA HIS A 47 36.89 -25.02 3.53
C HIS A 47 36.58 -26.26 2.68
N ASP A 48 36.15 -26.09 1.43
CA ASP A 48 35.80 -27.17 0.48
C ASP A 48 36.69 -27.19 -0.77
N GLU A 49 37.85 -26.51 -0.73
CA GLU A 49 38.77 -26.45 -1.85
C GLU A 49 39.55 -27.76 -2.01
N ARG A 50 39.82 -28.11 -3.28
CA ARG A 50 40.70 -29.22 -3.64
C ARG A 50 41.91 -28.70 -4.39
N ALA A 51 43.08 -29.21 -4.02
CA ALA A 51 44.32 -28.84 -4.68
C ALA A 51 45.25 -30.04 -4.89
N THR A 52 46.09 -29.93 -5.91
CA THR A 52 47.16 -30.88 -6.18
C THR A 52 48.45 -30.39 -5.51
N ILE A 53 49.05 -31.24 -4.70
CA ILE A 53 50.41 -31.11 -4.19
C ILE A 53 51.34 -31.83 -5.15
N GLU A 54 52.41 -31.17 -5.58
CA GLU A 54 53.46 -31.76 -6.41
C GLU A 54 54.82 -31.59 -5.76
N ALA A 55 55.58 -32.67 -5.65
CA ALA A 55 56.94 -32.65 -5.14
C ALA A 55 57.89 -33.36 -6.10
N THR A 56 59.09 -32.80 -6.27
CA THR A 56 60.14 -33.38 -7.11
C THR A 56 61.33 -33.72 -6.23
N ALA A 57 61.72 -34.99 -6.23
CA ALA A 57 62.91 -35.49 -5.56
C ALA A 57 63.96 -35.91 -6.59
N ARG A 58 65.23 -35.67 -6.27
CA ARG A 58 66.39 -36.01 -7.10
C ARG A 58 67.37 -36.86 -6.31
N TRP A 59 68.01 -37.81 -7.00
CA TRP A 59 69.13 -38.59 -6.48
C TRP A 59 70.40 -38.14 -7.19
N GLU A 60 71.37 -37.65 -6.41
CA GLU A 60 72.70 -37.35 -6.93
C GLU A 60 73.52 -38.65 -7.02
N GLY A 61 74.25 -38.84 -8.12
CA GLY A 61 75.13 -40.01 -8.32
C GLY A 61 74.52 -41.19 -9.09
N LEU A 62 73.23 -41.15 -9.47
CA LEU A 62 72.69 -42.02 -10.52
C LEU A 62 73.11 -41.43 -11.88
N ALA A 63 74.16 -42.01 -12.48
CA ALA A 63 74.77 -41.48 -13.67
C ALA A 63 73.77 -41.38 -14.84
N SER A 64 73.69 -40.19 -15.43
CA SER A 64 73.20 -39.99 -16.78
C SER A 64 74.24 -40.55 -17.77
N ASP A 65 74.35 -41.87 -17.88
CA ASP A 65 75.17 -42.50 -18.94
C ASP A 65 74.36 -42.64 -20.23
N ALA A 66 74.03 -41.49 -20.83
CA ALA A 66 73.73 -41.41 -22.25
C ALA A 66 75.01 -41.02 -22.98
N GLY A 67 75.98 -41.94 -23.00
CA GLY A 67 77.33 -41.68 -23.49
C GLY A 67 78.16 -42.90 -23.90
N GLY A 68 77.56 -43.90 -24.57
CA GLY A 68 78.29 -44.75 -25.55
C GLY A 68 78.85 -46.12 -25.10
N SER A 69 78.27 -47.16 -25.70
CA SER A 69 78.89 -48.43 -26.16
C SER A 69 79.31 -49.53 -25.15
N ALA A 70 78.41 -50.52 -25.04
CA ALA A 70 78.60 -51.98 -25.08
C ALA A 70 79.68 -52.67 -24.21
N GLY A 71 79.20 -53.46 -23.23
CA GLY A 71 79.91 -54.59 -22.62
C GLY A 71 79.25 -55.07 -21.32
N GLU A 72 78.76 -56.30 -21.29
CA GLU A 72 77.92 -56.91 -20.24
C GLU A 72 78.54 -56.97 -18.82
N SER A 73 77.76 -56.54 -17.81
CA SER A 73 77.31 -57.32 -16.64
C SER A 73 77.27 -56.48 -15.36
N GLY A 74 76.04 -56.09 -14.94
CA GLY A 74 75.66 -55.58 -13.61
C GLY A 74 76.25 -54.22 -13.22
N SER A 75 75.49 -53.17 -12.95
CA SER A 75 74.20 -53.10 -12.29
C SER A 75 73.32 -52.06 -12.98
N ASP A 76 72.20 -52.52 -13.54
CA ASP A 76 70.98 -51.73 -13.44
C ASP A 76 70.71 -51.68 -11.93
N ALA A 77 71.31 -50.69 -11.25
CA ALA A 77 71.06 -50.44 -9.85
C ALA A 77 69.64 -49.90 -9.81
N THR A 78 68.69 -50.82 -10.00
CA THR A 78 67.31 -50.66 -9.57
C THR A 78 67.44 -50.40 -8.08
N LEU A 79 67.51 -49.12 -7.73
CA LEU A 79 67.38 -48.73 -6.34
C LEU A 79 66.13 -49.43 -5.83
N ASP A 80 66.25 -50.04 -4.66
CA ASP A 80 65.11 -50.62 -3.99
C ASP A 80 63.97 -49.59 -3.99
N SER A 81 62.75 -50.07 -4.22
CA SER A 81 61.60 -49.18 -4.29
C SER A 81 61.56 -48.32 -3.03
N VAL A 82 61.60 -47.00 -3.20
CA VAL A 82 61.60 -46.07 -2.08
C VAL A 82 60.17 -45.85 -1.62
N ARG A 83 59.99 -45.74 -0.31
CA ARG A 83 58.70 -45.35 0.25
C ARG A 83 58.47 -43.87 -0.01
N VAL A 84 57.38 -43.56 -0.69
CA VAL A 84 56.89 -42.20 -0.91
C VAL A 84 55.67 -41.99 -0.03
N THR A 85 55.69 -40.92 0.77
CA THR A 85 54.55 -40.54 1.60
C THR A 85 54.27 -39.05 1.49
N VAL A 86 53.00 -38.69 1.34
CA VAL A 86 52.51 -37.30 1.45
C VAL A 86 51.46 -37.26 2.54
N ARG A 87 51.68 -36.41 3.54
CA ARG A 87 50.76 -36.23 4.68
C ARG A 87 50.45 -34.76 4.89
N VAL A 88 49.25 -34.48 5.40
CA VAL A 88 48.85 -33.18 5.93
C VAL A 88 48.34 -33.41 7.34
N GLY A 89 49.08 -32.90 8.33
CA GLY A 89 48.90 -33.28 9.73
C GLY A 89 48.95 -34.80 9.91
N ASP A 90 47.92 -35.36 10.56
CA ASP A 90 47.80 -36.82 10.77
C ASP A 90 47.26 -37.57 9.53
N ARG A 91 46.78 -36.85 8.51
CA ARG A 91 46.10 -37.46 7.35
C ARG A 91 47.12 -37.85 6.28
N THR A 92 47.16 -39.13 5.92
CA THR A 92 47.99 -39.61 4.81
C THR A 92 47.21 -39.51 3.50
N LEU A 93 47.69 -38.67 2.59
CA LEU A 93 47.11 -38.47 1.24
C LEU A 93 47.63 -39.52 0.26
N ARG A 94 48.91 -39.88 0.40
CA ARG A 94 49.56 -40.90 -0.43
C ARG A 94 50.60 -41.65 0.40
N SER A 95 50.66 -42.97 0.24
CA SER A 95 51.70 -43.83 0.82
C SER A 95 51.89 -45.05 -0.07
N GLU A 96 53.01 -45.13 -0.78
CA GLU A 96 53.31 -46.26 -1.67
C GLU A 96 54.82 -46.43 -1.84
N ASN A 97 55.24 -47.61 -2.29
CA ASN A 97 56.62 -47.83 -2.70
C ASN A 97 56.75 -47.55 -4.20
N ARG A 98 57.73 -46.74 -4.60
CA ARG A 98 57.98 -46.36 -5.99
C ARG A 98 59.41 -46.70 -6.40
N SER A 99 59.55 -47.27 -7.60
CA SER A 99 60.88 -47.44 -8.22
C SER A 99 61.46 -46.08 -8.56
N VAL A 100 62.74 -45.86 -8.24
CA VAL A 100 63.45 -44.64 -8.63
C VAL A 100 63.75 -44.70 -10.13
N PRO A 101 63.33 -43.70 -10.92
CA PRO A 101 63.62 -43.69 -12.35
C PRO A 101 65.13 -43.57 -12.63
N ALA A 102 65.60 -44.14 -13.74
CA ALA A 102 67.01 -44.13 -14.12
C ALA A 102 67.60 -42.71 -14.35
N ASN A 103 66.75 -41.71 -14.61
CA ASN A 103 67.17 -40.31 -14.72
C ASN A 103 67.42 -39.65 -13.35
N GLY A 104 67.19 -40.38 -12.25
CA GLY A 104 67.37 -39.92 -10.90
C GLY A 104 66.39 -38.84 -10.45
N THR A 105 65.24 -38.68 -11.11
CA THR A 105 64.22 -37.70 -10.72
C THR A 105 62.85 -38.36 -10.58
N LEU A 106 62.21 -38.20 -9.42
CA LEU A 106 60.87 -38.71 -9.14
C LEU A 106 59.93 -37.57 -8.81
N THR A 107 58.85 -37.45 -9.59
CA THR A 107 57.72 -36.55 -9.29
C THR A 107 56.63 -37.31 -8.54
N VAL A 108 56.16 -36.72 -7.46
CA VAL A 108 55.10 -37.24 -6.60
C VAL A 108 53.96 -36.24 -6.61
N THR A 109 52.74 -36.70 -6.90
CA THR A 109 51.53 -35.89 -6.84
C THR A 109 50.54 -36.45 -5.84
N ALA A 110 49.88 -35.59 -5.07
CA ALA A 110 48.82 -35.98 -4.16
C ALA A 110 47.69 -34.95 -4.18
N GLU A 111 46.45 -35.40 -4.15
CA GLU A 111 45.29 -34.51 -4.02
C GLU A 111 45.00 -34.29 -2.54
N VAL A 112 44.81 -33.04 -2.15
CA VAL A 112 44.30 -32.65 -0.83
C VAL A 112 42.88 -32.13 -1.00
N ASP A 113 41.99 -32.59 -0.12
CA ASP A 113 40.58 -32.16 -0.02
C ASP A 113 40.39 -31.48 1.34
N ALA A 114 40.23 -30.16 1.34
CA ALA A 114 40.13 -29.35 2.55
C ALA A 114 38.91 -29.73 3.40
N ALA A 115 37.81 -30.20 2.78
CA ALA A 115 36.60 -30.66 3.45
C ALA A 115 36.85 -31.86 4.39
N ALA A 116 38.01 -32.52 4.23
CA ALA A 116 38.41 -33.69 4.98
C ALA A 116 39.46 -33.38 6.07
N LEU A 117 39.78 -32.10 6.28
CA LEU A 117 40.71 -31.58 7.28
C LEU A 117 39.97 -30.66 8.24
N ALA A 118 40.46 -30.54 9.49
CA ALA A 118 39.93 -29.54 10.42
C ALA A 118 40.43 -28.14 10.02
N PRO A 119 39.68 -27.04 10.26
CA PRO A 119 40.20 -25.70 10.07
C PRO A 119 41.45 -25.43 10.93
N GLY A 120 42.37 -24.61 10.42
CA GLY A 120 43.62 -24.23 11.08
C GLY A 120 44.87 -24.55 10.26
N GLU A 121 46.03 -24.32 10.87
CA GLU A 121 47.34 -24.58 10.26
C GLU A 121 47.72 -26.06 10.40
N HIS A 122 48.07 -26.70 9.28
CA HIS A 122 48.55 -28.08 9.21
C HIS A 122 49.98 -28.12 8.64
N GLU A 123 50.77 -29.07 9.12
CA GLU A 123 52.06 -29.37 8.50
C GLU A 123 51.86 -30.33 7.31
N LEU A 124 52.18 -29.87 6.10
CA LEU A 124 52.35 -30.71 4.92
C LEU A 124 53.74 -31.34 4.96
N THR A 125 53.81 -32.66 5.04
CA THR A 125 55.06 -33.43 5.01
C THR A 125 55.12 -34.28 3.75
N VAL A 126 56.19 -34.11 2.96
CA VAL A 126 56.53 -35.00 1.84
C VAL A 126 57.79 -35.77 2.19
N SER A 127 57.72 -37.09 2.15
CA SER A 127 58.87 -37.98 2.37
C SER A 127 59.10 -38.87 1.15
N VAL A 128 60.34 -38.93 0.68
CA VAL A 128 60.79 -39.80 -0.41
C VAL A 128 62.04 -40.53 0.08
N GLY A 129 61.92 -41.81 0.42
CA GLY A 129 62.97 -42.54 1.15
C GLY A 129 63.27 -41.84 2.48
N GLU A 130 64.54 -41.48 2.70
CA GLU A 130 64.99 -40.76 3.90
C GLU A 130 64.85 -39.22 3.78
N ALA A 131 64.60 -38.69 2.58
CA ALA A 131 64.44 -37.25 2.38
C ALA A 131 63.05 -36.80 2.83
N THR A 132 62.97 -35.73 3.62
CA THR A 132 61.71 -35.15 4.07
C THR A 132 61.72 -33.64 3.90
N ALA A 133 60.61 -33.08 3.42
CA ALA A 133 60.36 -31.66 3.31
C ALA A 133 59.02 -31.32 3.98
N THR A 134 58.97 -30.20 4.70
CA THR A 134 57.76 -29.72 5.36
C THR A 134 57.37 -28.31 4.90
N ARG A 135 56.07 -28.03 4.91
CA ARG A 135 55.50 -26.71 4.62
C ARG A 135 54.21 -26.51 5.44
N ALA A 136 53.89 -25.28 5.81
CA ALA A 136 52.59 -24.96 6.40
C ALA A 136 51.51 -24.91 5.31
N LEU A 137 50.34 -25.49 5.61
CA LEU A 137 49.13 -25.41 4.81
C LEU A 137 47.98 -24.98 5.73
N VAL A 138 47.39 -23.82 5.46
CA VAL A 138 46.26 -23.32 6.26
C VAL A 138 44.95 -23.76 5.63
N VAL A 139 44.06 -24.37 6.41
CA VAL A 139 42.67 -24.63 6.01
C VAL A 139 41.79 -23.59 6.67
N GLU A 140 41.09 -22.78 5.87
CA GLU A 140 40.22 -21.73 6.38
C GLU A 140 38.96 -22.29 7.06
N GLU A 141 38.42 -21.55 8.04
CA GLU A 141 37.15 -21.90 8.69
C GLU A 141 35.97 -21.48 7.81
N ALA A 142 35.00 -22.38 7.64
CA ALA A 142 33.79 -22.11 6.86
C ALA A 142 32.98 -20.96 7.46
N ARG A 143 32.63 -19.97 6.65
CA ARG A 143 31.78 -18.86 7.09
C ARG A 143 30.35 -19.35 7.23
N ALA A 144 29.74 -19.06 8.38
CA ALA A 144 28.33 -19.34 8.63
C ALA A 144 27.42 -18.64 7.60
N ALA A 145 26.26 -19.24 7.33
CA ALA A 145 25.29 -18.72 6.39
C ALA A 145 24.91 -17.26 6.72
N THR A 146 25.14 -16.35 5.78
CA THR A 146 24.92 -14.91 5.94
C THR A 146 24.09 -14.40 4.77
N PHE A 147 22.83 -14.09 5.03
CA PHE A 147 21.84 -13.79 3.99
C PHE A 147 21.75 -12.31 3.66
N ALA A 148 22.19 -11.94 2.47
CA ALA A 148 22.12 -10.59 1.93
C ALA A 148 20.97 -10.45 0.91
N VAL A 149 20.37 -9.25 0.83
CA VAL A 149 19.39 -8.87 -0.18
C VAL A 149 20.11 -8.09 -1.28
N SER A 150 20.31 -8.72 -2.43
CA SER A 150 21.09 -8.15 -3.53
C SER A 150 20.26 -7.26 -4.45
N ALA A 151 18.96 -7.54 -4.62
CA ALA A 151 18.05 -6.75 -5.43
C ALA A 151 16.61 -6.80 -4.90
N ILE A 152 15.88 -5.69 -5.09
CA ILE A 152 14.43 -5.60 -4.90
C ILE A 152 13.85 -5.09 -6.23
N GLU A 153 12.93 -5.87 -6.79
CA GLU A 153 12.20 -5.55 -8.00
C GLU A 153 10.72 -5.36 -7.66
N ALA A 154 10.19 -4.19 -8.00
CA ALA A 154 8.81 -3.77 -7.86
C ALA A 154 8.54 -2.70 -8.93
N PRO A 155 7.27 -2.51 -9.35
CA PRO A 155 6.93 -1.36 -10.19
C PRO A 155 7.24 -0.04 -9.47
N ASP A 156 7.43 1.05 -10.22
CA ASP A 156 7.65 2.38 -9.63
C ASP A 156 6.38 2.94 -9.00
N SER A 157 5.20 2.57 -9.53
CA SER A 157 3.91 2.92 -8.97
C SER A 157 2.89 1.78 -9.02
N VAL A 158 1.87 1.87 -8.17
CA VAL A 158 0.71 0.96 -8.13
C VAL A 158 -0.56 1.78 -7.88
N GLY A 159 -1.67 1.44 -8.54
CA GLY A 159 -2.96 2.08 -8.31
C GLY A 159 -3.62 1.61 -7.01
N TYR A 160 -4.45 2.46 -6.42
CA TYR A 160 -5.28 2.07 -5.29
C TYR A 160 -6.22 0.91 -5.65
N GLY A 161 -6.27 -0.12 -4.81
CA GLY A 161 -7.04 -1.33 -5.02
C GLY A 161 -6.41 -2.33 -5.99
N GLU A 162 -5.26 -2.01 -6.61
CA GLU A 162 -4.55 -2.94 -7.48
C GLU A 162 -3.64 -3.91 -6.70
N ASN A 163 -3.08 -4.90 -7.42
CA ASN A 163 -2.15 -5.88 -6.84
C ASN A 163 -0.70 -5.46 -7.07
N LEU A 164 0.08 -5.35 -5.99
CA LEU A 164 1.51 -5.07 -6.05
C LEU A 164 2.31 -6.37 -5.98
N THR A 165 3.13 -6.66 -7.00
CA THR A 165 4.08 -7.79 -6.98
C THR A 165 5.49 -7.29 -6.66
N VAL A 166 6.10 -7.89 -5.63
CA VAL A 166 7.47 -7.60 -5.20
C VAL A 166 8.31 -8.87 -5.30
N THR A 167 9.48 -8.77 -5.91
CA THR A 167 10.47 -9.85 -5.96
C THR A 167 11.79 -9.41 -5.35
N ALA A 168 12.29 -10.18 -4.38
CA ALA A 168 13.59 -9.96 -3.76
C ALA A 168 14.56 -11.06 -4.17
N THR A 169 15.80 -10.70 -4.52
CA THR A 169 16.88 -11.67 -4.69
C THR A 169 17.67 -11.78 -3.40
N VAL A 170 17.69 -12.97 -2.82
CA VAL A 170 18.40 -13.26 -1.56
C VAL A 170 19.56 -14.19 -1.86
N THR A 171 20.74 -13.85 -1.36
CA THR A 171 21.99 -14.57 -1.57
C THR A 171 22.58 -14.98 -0.23
N ASN A 172 22.98 -16.23 -0.09
CA ASN A 172 23.81 -16.67 1.03
C ASN A 172 25.28 -16.35 0.71
N ALA A 173 25.83 -15.34 1.38
CA ALA A 173 27.22 -14.90 1.20
C ALA A 173 28.23 -15.70 2.06
N GLY A 174 27.73 -16.63 2.90
CA GLY A 174 28.55 -17.58 3.64
C GLY A 174 28.83 -18.85 2.83
N ASP A 175 29.60 -19.76 3.42
CA ASP A 175 30.04 -21.02 2.81
C ASP A 175 29.11 -22.16 3.21
N LEU A 176 28.55 -22.11 4.42
CA LEU A 176 27.63 -23.13 4.91
C LEU A 176 26.20 -22.92 4.42
N ALA A 177 25.49 -24.02 4.18
CA ALA A 177 24.07 -24.01 3.89
C ALA A 177 23.25 -23.51 5.10
N GLY A 178 22.12 -22.85 4.84
CA GLY A 178 21.23 -22.38 5.89
C GLY A 178 19.82 -22.06 5.41
N ASN A 179 18.93 -21.87 6.39
CA ASN A 179 17.55 -21.44 6.15
C ASN A 179 17.38 -19.97 6.52
N GLN A 180 16.67 -19.23 5.67
CA GLN A 180 16.35 -17.82 5.90
C GLN A 180 14.87 -17.54 5.70
N THR A 181 14.22 -16.96 6.70
CA THR A 181 12.89 -16.36 6.54
C THR A 181 13.02 -14.92 6.06
N VAL A 182 12.64 -14.67 4.82
CA VAL A 182 12.61 -13.35 4.19
C VAL A 182 11.26 -12.71 4.50
N ARG A 183 11.27 -11.53 5.12
CA ARG A 183 10.07 -10.72 5.37
C ARG A 183 10.02 -9.57 4.38
N ILE A 184 8.91 -9.43 3.67
CA ILE A 184 8.66 -8.33 2.73
C ILE A 184 7.46 -7.54 3.27
N ARG A 185 7.60 -6.23 3.41
CA ARG A 185 6.55 -5.32 3.89
C ARG A 185 6.39 -4.17 2.90
N TYR A 186 5.17 -3.71 2.68
CA TYR A 186 4.86 -2.51 1.91
C TYR A 186 4.14 -1.48 2.80
N GLY A 187 4.72 -0.28 2.92
CA GLY A 187 4.19 0.78 3.78
C GLY A 187 4.04 0.33 5.24
N ALA A 188 3.16 0.98 6.00
CA ALA A 188 2.87 0.59 7.39
C ALA A 188 1.94 -0.64 7.50
N GLY A 189 1.32 -1.09 6.40
CA GLY A 189 0.26 -2.09 6.40
C GLY A 189 0.75 -3.51 6.09
N ALA A 190 0.77 -3.86 4.80
CA ALA A 190 0.85 -5.25 4.35
C ALA A 190 2.25 -5.87 4.57
N SER A 191 2.28 -7.10 5.08
CA SER A 191 3.52 -7.87 5.20
C SER A 191 3.34 -9.34 4.85
N ALA A 192 4.37 -9.95 4.30
CA ALA A 192 4.43 -11.36 3.95
C ALA A 192 5.79 -11.94 4.33
N ASN A 193 5.83 -13.24 4.51
CA ASN A 193 7.06 -13.97 4.76
C ASN A 193 7.18 -15.22 3.87
N ARG A 194 8.42 -15.58 3.55
CA ARG A 194 8.79 -16.78 2.81
C ARG A 194 10.11 -17.30 3.37
N THR A 195 10.23 -18.61 3.53
CA THR A 195 11.47 -19.24 3.99
C THR A 195 12.14 -19.92 2.81
N VAL A 196 13.43 -19.64 2.62
CA VAL A 196 14.30 -20.26 1.60
C VAL A 196 15.40 -21.06 2.28
N ALA A 197 15.89 -22.10 1.62
CA ALA A 197 17.04 -22.89 2.03
C ALA A 197 18.11 -22.76 0.94
N LEU A 198 19.26 -22.20 1.28
CA LEU A 198 20.32 -21.90 0.31
C LEU A 198 21.64 -22.49 0.78
N ASP A 199 22.33 -23.18 -0.14
CA ASP A 199 23.73 -23.55 0.00
C ASP A 199 24.63 -22.31 0.05
N GLY A 200 25.90 -22.48 0.42
CA GLY A 200 26.89 -21.41 0.37
C GLY A 200 27.03 -20.81 -1.03
N GLY A 201 27.07 -19.48 -1.12
CA GLY A 201 27.13 -18.76 -2.39
C GLY A 201 25.86 -18.80 -3.27
N ALA A 202 24.85 -19.60 -2.92
CA ALA A 202 23.63 -19.72 -3.71
C ALA A 202 22.71 -18.50 -3.56
N ALA A 203 21.87 -18.25 -4.58
CA ALA A 203 20.89 -17.19 -4.59
C ALA A 203 19.52 -17.68 -5.08
N GLU A 204 18.46 -17.13 -4.51
CA GLU A 204 17.08 -17.43 -4.88
C GLU A 204 16.24 -16.16 -4.96
N ARG A 205 15.23 -16.18 -5.84
CA ARG A 205 14.26 -15.10 -6.01
C ARG A 205 12.98 -15.42 -5.26
N VAL A 206 12.67 -14.59 -4.28
CA VAL A 206 11.46 -14.69 -3.47
C VAL A 206 10.44 -13.68 -3.96
N SER A 207 9.29 -14.15 -4.45
CA SER A 207 8.22 -13.30 -4.96
C SER A 207 6.97 -13.34 -4.06
N VAL A 208 6.37 -12.17 -3.83
CA VAL A 208 5.14 -11.97 -3.07
C VAL A 208 4.22 -11.02 -3.84
N ALA A 209 2.93 -11.33 -3.87
CA ALA A 209 1.90 -10.41 -4.33
C ALA A 209 1.08 -9.90 -3.14
N PHE A 210 1.00 -8.58 -2.99
CA PHE A 210 0.06 -7.89 -2.11
C PHE A 210 -1.18 -7.55 -2.91
N ALA A 211 -2.29 -8.22 -2.62
CA ALA A 211 -3.54 -7.99 -3.33
C ALA A 211 -4.31 -6.79 -2.76
N ASN A 212 -5.03 -6.06 -3.62
CA ASN A 212 -5.95 -4.98 -3.23
C ASN A 212 -5.30 -3.97 -2.26
N VAL A 213 -4.24 -3.30 -2.72
CA VAL A 213 -3.47 -2.36 -1.91
C VAL A 213 -4.28 -1.10 -1.62
N ARG A 214 -4.50 -0.79 -0.34
CA ARG A 214 -5.30 0.36 0.12
C ARG A 214 -4.56 1.18 1.18
N LEU A 215 -3.49 1.85 0.76
CA LEU A 215 -2.84 2.88 1.59
C LEU A 215 -3.21 4.27 1.05
N ALA A 216 -2.90 5.31 1.82
CA ALA A 216 -2.89 6.67 1.30
C ALA A 216 -1.93 6.77 0.08
N GLY A 217 -2.19 7.72 -0.80
CA GLY A 217 -1.37 8.05 -1.94
C GLY A 217 0.01 8.55 -1.53
N GLY A 218 0.93 8.55 -2.49
CA GLY A 218 2.31 8.98 -2.27
C GLY A 218 3.28 7.83 -2.07
N GLU A 219 4.46 8.14 -1.54
CA GLU A 219 5.60 7.24 -1.50
C GLU A 219 5.58 6.28 -0.31
N HIS A 220 5.66 4.98 -0.57
CA HIS A 220 5.70 3.95 0.47
C HIS A 220 6.92 3.04 0.33
N PRO A 221 7.59 2.69 1.43
CA PRO A 221 8.74 1.79 1.38
C PRO A 221 8.29 0.33 1.23
N VAL A 222 8.89 -0.36 0.27
CA VAL A 222 9.00 -1.82 0.23
C VAL A 222 10.25 -2.21 1.02
N VAL A 223 10.06 -2.83 2.18
CA VAL A 223 11.15 -3.24 3.07
C VAL A 223 11.31 -4.75 3.02
N VAL A 224 12.50 -5.22 2.65
CA VAL A 224 12.89 -6.63 2.66
C VAL A 224 13.89 -6.85 3.79
N THR A 225 13.57 -7.78 4.69
CA THR A 225 14.38 -8.08 5.88
C THR A 225 14.74 -9.56 5.92
N THR A 226 16.03 -9.84 6.10
CA THR A 226 16.59 -11.15 6.47
C THR A 226 17.07 -11.08 7.93
N ALA A 227 17.68 -12.16 8.44
CA ALA A 227 18.29 -12.13 9.77
C ALA A 227 19.52 -11.21 9.83
N ASN A 228 20.16 -10.95 8.68
CA ASN A 228 21.45 -10.27 8.61
C ASN A 228 21.39 -8.89 7.94
N GLN A 229 20.32 -8.60 7.19
CA GLN A 229 20.22 -7.38 6.42
C GLN A 229 18.77 -6.90 6.26
N THR A 230 18.60 -5.58 6.30
CA THR A 230 17.40 -4.90 5.80
C THR A 230 17.77 -4.07 4.58
N ARG A 231 16.93 -4.12 3.55
CA ARG A 231 17.03 -3.32 2.32
C ARG A 231 15.64 -2.77 1.99
N GLU A 232 15.61 -1.59 1.41
CA GLU A 232 14.35 -0.94 1.03
C GLU A 232 14.41 -0.31 -0.36
N ARG A 233 13.23 -0.11 -0.94
CA ARG A 233 12.97 0.65 -2.17
C ARG A 233 11.63 1.35 -2.02
N THR A 234 11.48 2.55 -2.56
CA THR A 234 10.21 3.27 -2.60
C THR A 234 9.34 2.82 -3.77
N VAL A 235 8.03 2.71 -3.55
CA VAL A 235 6.99 2.51 -4.56
C VAL A 235 5.86 3.51 -4.30
N SER A 236 5.47 4.27 -5.32
CA SER A 236 4.42 5.28 -5.20
C SER A 236 3.03 4.66 -5.34
N LEU A 237 2.10 5.02 -4.46
CA LEU A 237 0.69 4.68 -4.60
C LEU A 237 -0.04 5.84 -5.27
N VAL A 238 -0.75 5.56 -6.36
CA VAL A 238 -1.63 6.53 -7.02
C VAL A 238 -3.04 6.32 -6.49
N HIS A 239 -3.50 7.27 -5.67
CA HIS A 239 -4.83 7.25 -5.08
C HIS A 239 -5.81 8.00 -5.99
N PRO A 240 -7.05 7.51 -6.22
CA PRO A 240 -8.01 8.15 -7.11
C PRO A 240 -8.66 9.40 -6.50
N SER A 241 -8.81 9.45 -5.16
CA SER A 241 -9.23 10.68 -4.47
C SER A 241 -8.15 11.77 -4.61
N PRO A 242 -8.51 13.02 -4.95
CA PRO A 242 -7.59 14.16 -4.99
C PRO A 242 -6.97 14.51 -3.63
N TYR A 243 -7.58 14.07 -2.52
CA TYR A 243 -7.01 14.20 -1.18
C TYR A 243 -5.85 13.22 -0.92
N GLY A 244 -5.63 12.26 -1.82
CA GLY A 244 -4.66 11.20 -1.61
C GLY A 244 -5.12 10.14 -0.61
N GLU A 245 -6.31 10.24 -0.02
CA GLU A 245 -6.79 9.23 0.93
C GLU A 245 -8.31 9.00 0.83
N THR A 246 -8.76 7.93 1.50
CA THR A 246 -10.17 7.54 1.55
C THR A 246 -10.89 8.19 2.73
N THR A 247 -10.24 8.31 3.90
CA THR A 247 -10.88 8.80 5.13
C THR A 247 -10.43 10.22 5.40
N LEU A 248 -11.35 11.17 5.30
CA LEU A 248 -11.12 12.59 5.52
C LEU A 248 -11.46 12.98 6.95
N GLY A 249 -10.58 13.71 7.61
CA GLY A 249 -10.84 14.38 8.87
C GLY A 249 -11.86 15.51 8.68
N LEU A 250 -13.02 15.40 9.34
CA LEU A 250 -14.07 16.41 9.32
C LEU A 250 -14.12 17.15 10.66
N TYR A 251 -13.76 18.42 10.65
CA TYR A 251 -14.03 19.31 11.79
C TYR A 251 -15.38 19.98 11.58
N VAL A 252 -16.21 19.99 12.64
CA VAL A 252 -17.54 20.59 12.61
C VAL A 252 -17.56 21.74 13.60
N ASP A 253 -17.69 22.96 13.06
CA ASP A 253 -17.82 24.19 13.82
C ASP A 253 -19.31 24.56 13.93
N ASP A 254 -19.99 23.95 14.90
CA ASP A 254 -21.42 24.13 15.17
C ASP A 254 -21.72 25.09 16.33
N GLY A 255 -20.72 25.87 16.76
CA GLY A 255 -20.85 26.79 17.90
C GLY A 255 -21.90 27.89 17.74
N ALA A 256 -22.25 28.23 16.49
CA ALA A 256 -23.30 29.20 16.17
C ALA A 256 -24.69 28.56 16.02
N VAL A 257 -24.81 27.23 16.19
CA VAL A 257 -26.08 26.52 16.07
C VAL A 257 -26.70 26.32 17.45
N ASP A 258 -27.91 26.84 17.66
CA ASP A 258 -28.62 26.73 18.94
C ASP A 258 -29.19 25.32 19.23
N ARG A 259 -28.89 24.32 18.39
CA ARG A 259 -29.42 22.96 18.46
C ARG A 259 -28.37 21.92 18.07
N ASN A 260 -28.61 20.66 18.45
CA ASN A 260 -27.70 19.57 18.10
C ASN A 260 -27.88 19.13 16.63
N VAL A 261 -26.86 19.36 15.81
CA VAL A 261 -26.83 19.01 14.38
C VAL A 261 -26.07 17.71 14.09
N SER A 262 -25.68 16.95 15.10
CA SER A 262 -24.83 15.76 14.93
C SER A 262 -25.46 14.71 14.00
N ALA A 263 -26.77 14.52 14.11
CA ALA A 263 -27.52 13.58 13.27
C ALA A 263 -27.62 14.06 11.81
N VAL A 264 -27.84 15.36 11.60
CA VAL A 264 -27.89 15.98 10.27
C VAL A 264 -26.55 15.81 9.55
N VAL A 265 -25.45 16.16 10.22
CA VAL A 265 -24.11 16.02 9.64
C VAL A 265 -23.79 14.55 9.34
N ALA A 266 -24.13 13.63 10.24
CA ALA A 266 -23.89 12.20 10.01
C ALA A 266 -24.73 11.63 8.85
N ALA A 267 -25.96 12.12 8.67
CA ALA A 267 -26.79 11.74 7.54
C ALA A 267 -26.20 12.23 6.21
N ALA A 268 -25.71 13.48 6.19
CA ALA A 268 -25.10 14.10 5.03
C ALA A 268 -23.75 13.47 4.64
N THR A 269 -22.83 13.27 5.59
CA THR A 269 -21.56 12.57 5.29
C THR A 269 -21.84 11.15 4.83
N GLY A 270 -22.74 10.44 5.52
CA GLY A 270 -23.13 9.09 5.15
C GLY A 270 -23.78 9.00 3.77
N TYR A 271 -24.40 10.07 3.24
CA TYR A 271 -24.87 10.10 1.86
C TYR A 271 -23.71 9.94 0.88
N TRP A 272 -22.62 10.72 1.06
CA TRP A 272 -21.44 10.61 0.22
C TRP A 272 -20.77 9.25 0.36
N GLU A 273 -20.57 8.75 1.58
CA GLU A 273 -19.96 7.43 1.84
C GLU A 273 -20.70 6.25 1.18
N ARG A 274 -22.01 6.38 0.94
CA ARG A 274 -22.82 5.35 0.28
C ARG A 274 -22.86 5.48 -1.24
N ASN A 275 -22.61 6.67 -1.77
CA ASN A 275 -22.80 6.98 -3.18
C ASN A 275 -21.50 7.44 -3.90
N ASP A 276 -20.38 7.45 -3.19
CA ASP A 276 -19.07 7.92 -3.61
C ASP A 276 -18.60 7.36 -4.95
N GLY A 277 -18.60 6.04 -5.13
CA GLY A 277 -18.18 5.39 -6.36
C GLY A 277 -19.08 5.72 -7.55
N ARG A 278 -20.34 6.12 -7.31
CA ARG A 278 -21.28 6.51 -8.37
C ARG A 278 -21.05 7.96 -8.81
N TYR A 279 -20.94 8.89 -7.87
CA TYR A 279 -20.92 10.32 -8.17
C TYR A 279 -19.51 10.91 -8.21
N LEU A 280 -18.59 10.42 -7.38
CA LEU A 280 -17.21 10.92 -7.29
C LEU A 280 -16.22 10.05 -8.08
N GLY A 281 -16.54 8.77 -8.28
CA GLY A 281 -15.65 7.81 -8.96
C GLY A 281 -14.50 7.29 -8.09
N TYR A 282 -14.47 7.65 -6.80
CA TYR A 282 -13.53 7.17 -5.80
C TYR A 282 -14.23 7.01 -4.45
N PRO A 283 -13.73 6.13 -3.56
CA PRO A 283 -14.33 5.97 -2.24
C PRO A 283 -13.99 7.14 -1.31
N VAL A 284 -14.94 7.54 -0.47
CA VAL A 284 -14.74 8.55 0.58
C VAL A 284 -15.42 8.14 1.89
N ALA A 285 -14.77 8.47 3.00
CA ALA A 285 -15.24 8.32 4.36
C ALA A 285 -14.93 9.59 5.15
N TYR A 286 -15.73 9.90 6.16
CA TYR A 286 -15.50 11.05 7.03
C TYR A 286 -15.32 10.61 8.48
N GLU A 287 -14.23 11.05 9.10
CA GLU A 287 -13.96 10.85 10.52
C GLU A 287 -14.00 12.19 11.25
N ARG A 288 -14.85 12.31 12.28
CA ARG A 288 -14.90 13.55 13.07
C ARG A 288 -13.59 13.78 13.81
N VAL A 289 -13.01 14.96 13.64
CA VAL A 289 -11.83 15.41 14.38
C VAL A 289 -12.19 16.55 15.33
N ALA A 290 -11.51 16.59 16.48
CA ALA A 290 -11.75 17.61 17.51
C ALA A 290 -11.02 18.94 17.28
N ASP A 291 -9.93 18.94 16.49
CA ASP A 291 -9.15 20.14 16.19
C ASP A 291 -9.21 20.45 14.69
N GLU A 292 -9.46 21.71 14.34
CA GLU A 292 -9.50 22.21 12.96
C GLU A 292 -8.16 21.99 12.22
N GLU A 293 -7.02 22.07 12.92
CA GLU A 293 -5.68 21.87 12.36
C GLU A 293 -5.44 20.44 11.82
N ARG A 294 -6.27 19.48 12.22
CA ARG A 294 -6.19 18.08 11.80
C ARG A 294 -7.29 17.72 10.79
N ALA A 295 -8.04 18.71 10.31
CA ALA A 295 -9.15 18.51 9.40
C ALA A 295 -8.69 18.60 7.95
N ASP A 296 -9.25 17.73 7.13
CA ASP A 296 -9.19 17.84 5.67
C ASP A 296 -10.33 18.71 5.15
N VAL A 297 -11.47 18.66 5.85
CA VAL A 297 -12.67 19.44 5.57
C VAL A 297 -13.17 20.09 6.85
N VAL A 298 -13.51 21.37 6.76
CA VAL A 298 -14.18 22.13 7.81
C VAL A 298 -15.62 22.38 7.37
N LEU A 299 -16.57 21.85 8.14
CA LEU A 299 -17.99 22.20 8.03
C LEU A 299 -18.30 23.26 9.10
N ARG A 300 -18.52 24.50 8.65
CA ARG A 300 -18.84 25.63 9.51
C ARG A 300 -20.32 25.99 9.43
N PHE A 301 -20.92 26.27 10.56
CA PHE A 301 -22.25 26.85 10.62
C PHE A 301 -22.14 28.34 10.92
N ASP A 302 -22.39 29.18 9.92
CA ASP A 302 -22.38 30.64 10.05
C ASP A 302 -23.29 31.27 8.99
N ARG A 303 -23.68 32.53 9.19
CA ARG A 303 -24.57 33.24 8.27
C ARG A 303 -23.91 33.40 6.89
N VAL A 304 -24.60 32.95 5.85
CA VAL A 304 -24.12 33.08 4.46
C VAL A 304 -24.80 34.27 3.80
N GLU A 305 -24.06 35.38 3.68
CA GLU A 305 -24.56 36.60 3.04
C GLU A 305 -24.20 36.70 1.54
N ARG A 306 -23.21 35.91 1.11
CA ARG A 306 -22.75 35.87 -0.28
C ARG A 306 -22.02 34.56 -0.54
N CYS A 307 -22.20 34.00 -1.72
CA CYS A 307 -21.38 32.92 -2.23
C CYS A 307 -21.00 33.19 -3.69
N GLY A 308 -19.71 33.03 -4.02
CA GLY A 308 -19.21 33.27 -5.38
C GLY A 308 -19.24 34.73 -5.84
N VAL A 309 -19.42 34.93 -7.14
CA VAL A 309 -19.38 36.26 -7.80
C VAL A 309 -20.76 36.88 -8.01
N GLU A 310 -21.81 36.24 -7.53
CA GLU A 310 -23.16 36.76 -7.69
C GLU A 310 -23.42 37.93 -6.73
N ASP A 311 -23.86 39.05 -7.29
CA ASP A 311 -24.36 40.22 -6.56
C ASP A 311 -25.89 40.24 -6.70
N GLY A 312 -26.63 40.27 -5.59
CA GLY A 312 -28.09 40.39 -5.62
C GLY A 312 -28.79 40.09 -4.28
N ASP A 313 -30.12 40.17 -4.28
CA ASP A 313 -31.01 39.86 -3.14
C ASP A 313 -31.27 38.35 -2.96
N ALA A 314 -30.37 37.49 -3.47
CA ALA A 314 -30.56 36.03 -3.43
C ALA A 314 -30.41 35.49 -2.00
N ARG A 315 -31.25 34.52 -1.63
CA ARG A 315 -31.12 33.79 -0.37
C ARG A 315 -30.09 32.68 -0.54
N TYR A 316 -29.05 32.70 0.29
CA TYR A 316 -28.02 31.64 0.31
C TYR A 316 -28.24 30.74 1.53
N PHE A 317 -28.22 29.43 1.33
CA PHE A 317 -28.25 28.44 2.42
C PHE A 317 -26.85 27.92 2.76
N GLY A 318 -25.94 27.91 1.79
CA GLY A 318 -24.58 27.44 1.97
C GLY A 318 -23.59 28.08 1.00
N CYS A 319 -22.30 27.84 1.26
CA CYS A 319 -21.21 28.16 0.36
C CYS A 319 -19.99 27.29 0.66
N ALA A 320 -19.33 26.77 -0.38
CA ALA A 320 -18.15 25.93 -0.22
C ALA A 320 -17.02 26.30 -1.17
N ASP A 321 -15.81 25.91 -0.75
CA ASP A 321 -14.68 25.82 -1.66
C ASP A 321 -14.95 24.73 -2.72
N LEU A 322 -14.70 25.06 -3.98
CA LEU A 322 -14.72 24.09 -5.08
C LEU A 322 -13.34 23.44 -5.24
N LEU A 323 -13.30 22.12 -5.17
CA LEU A 323 -12.12 21.31 -5.54
C LEU A 323 -12.02 21.26 -7.07
N VAL A 324 -10.87 21.63 -7.62
CA VAL A 324 -10.63 21.63 -9.08
C VAL A 324 -9.51 20.64 -9.44
N ASP A 325 -8.30 20.92 -8.95
CA ASP A 325 -7.12 20.07 -9.22
C ASP A 325 -6.65 19.37 -7.93
N GLU A 326 -6.25 20.16 -6.92
CA GLU A 326 -5.76 19.68 -5.63
C GLU A 326 -6.50 20.41 -4.49
N PRO A 327 -6.79 19.74 -3.37
CA PRO A 327 -7.51 20.35 -2.25
C PRO A 327 -6.64 21.38 -1.54
N ARG A 328 -7.22 22.55 -1.25
CA ARG A 328 -6.65 23.55 -0.36
C ARG A 328 -7.04 23.19 1.05
N THR A 329 -6.23 22.36 1.70
CA THR A 329 -6.60 21.72 2.97
C THR A 329 -6.37 22.67 4.17
N PRO A 330 -7.36 22.89 5.06
CA PRO A 330 -8.71 22.33 5.00
C PRO A 330 -9.60 23.02 3.96
N MET A 331 -10.35 22.23 3.22
CA MET A 331 -11.44 22.73 2.36
C MET A 331 -12.61 23.16 3.26
N THR A 332 -13.26 24.29 2.97
CA THR A 332 -14.34 24.81 3.82
C THR A 332 -15.70 24.71 3.15
N ALA A 333 -16.69 24.21 3.89
CA ALA A 333 -18.11 24.29 3.57
C ALA A 333 -18.83 25.06 4.70
N THR A 334 -19.57 26.11 4.35
CA THR A 334 -20.32 26.94 5.30
C THR A 334 -21.81 26.78 5.07
N VAL A 335 -22.60 26.60 6.13
CA VAL A 335 -24.06 26.42 6.07
C VAL A 335 -24.75 27.39 7.03
N ASP A 336 -25.83 28.05 6.60
CA ASP A 336 -26.57 28.99 7.46
C ASP A 336 -27.28 28.23 8.59
N PRO A 337 -27.02 28.56 9.87
CA PRO A 337 -27.55 27.80 11.00
C PRO A 337 -29.07 27.96 11.20
N ARG A 338 -29.70 28.94 10.52
CA ARG A 338 -31.11 29.31 10.72
C ARG A 338 -32.10 28.54 9.86
N ILE A 339 -31.62 27.70 8.94
CA ILE A 339 -32.47 26.84 8.09
C ILE A 339 -32.97 25.61 8.87
N SER A 340 -33.98 24.93 8.33
CA SER A 340 -34.53 23.68 8.90
C SER A 340 -33.48 22.56 8.88
N ASP A 341 -33.64 21.48 9.66
CA ASP A 341 -32.75 20.30 9.59
C ASP A 341 -32.89 19.55 8.27
N ALA A 342 -34.05 19.64 7.62
CA ALA A 342 -34.29 19.08 6.30
C ALA A 342 -33.46 19.80 5.22
N ASP A 343 -33.54 21.14 5.19
CA ASP A 343 -32.75 21.97 4.29
C ASP A 343 -31.27 21.90 4.64
N MET A 344 -30.92 21.92 5.93
CA MET A 344 -29.53 21.78 6.38
C MET A 344 -28.91 20.48 5.92
N ASN A 345 -29.62 19.35 6.00
CA ASN A 345 -29.11 18.08 5.47
C ASN A 345 -28.83 18.18 3.96
N ALA A 346 -29.78 18.73 3.18
CA ALA A 346 -29.60 18.89 1.73
C ALA A 346 -28.44 19.84 1.39
N THR A 347 -28.34 20.97 2.09
CA THR A 347 -27.27 21.95 1.92
C THR A 347 -25.91 21.37 2.30
N VAL A 348 -25.79 20.67 3.45
CA VAL A 348 -24.50 20.02 3.80
C VAL A 348 -24.10 19.00 2.73
N ILE A 349 -25.04 18.21 2.18
CA ILE A 349 -24.74 17.30 1.08
C ILE A 349 -24.23 18.07 -0.15
N HIS A 350 -24.92 19.14 -0.55
CA HIS A 350 -24.54 20.00 -1.67
C HIS A 350 -23.14 20.61 -1.50
N GLU A 351 -22.89 21.27 -0.36
CA GLU A 351 -21.61 21.92 -0.09
C GLU A 351 -20.47 20.91 -0.01
N LEU A 352 -20.72 19.72 0.53
CA LEU A 352 -19.75 18.63 0.48
C LEU A 352 -19.54 18.08 -0.94
N GLY A 353 -20.47 18.27 -1.87
CA GLY A 353 -20.25 17.97 -3.29
C GLY A 353 -19.18 18.86 -3.90
N HIS A 354 -19.22 20.17 -3.63
CA HIS A 354 -18.20 21.13 -4.10
C HIS A 354 -16.81 20.81 -3.54
N VAL A 355 -16.70 20.45 -2.26
CA VAL A 355 -15.38 20.08 -1.69
C VAL A 355 -14.86 18.76 -2.29
N GLN A 356 -15.71 17.96 -2.93
CA GLN A 356 -15.30 16.76 -3.69
C GLN A 356 -15.14 17.02 -5.19
N GLY A 357 -15.41 18.25 -5.64
CA GLY A 357 -15.14 18.73 -7.00
C GLY A 357 -16.32 18.67 -7.95
N LEU A 358 -17.54 18.52 -7.41
CA LEU A 358 -18.75 18.60 -8.23
C LEU A 358 -19.19 20.05 -8.41
N GLU A 359 -19.52 20.42 -9.64
CA GLU A 359 -20.11 21.72 -9.98
C GLU A 359 -21.65 21.67 -9.97
N HIS A 360 -22.27 22.85 -10.10
CA HIS A 360 -23.72 22.92 -10.18
C HIS A 360 -24.28 22.18 -11.40
N GLY A 361 -25.35 21.41 -11.18
CA GLY A 361 -26.05 20.65 -12.21
C GLY A 361 -25.43 19.30 -12.54
N GLU A 362 -24.28 18.95 -11.95
CA GLU A 362 -23.74 17.60 -12.03
C GLU A 362 -24.56 16.60 -11.21
N GLU A 363 -24.42 15.31 -11.50
CA GLU A 363 -25.11 14.28 -10.73
C GLU A 363 -24.57 14.19 -9.30
N PRO A 364 -25.42 14.13 -8.25
CA PRO A 364 -26.88 14.07 -8.26
C PRO A 364 -27.55 15.41 -8.57
N ALA A 365 -28.19 15.54 -9.74
CA ALA A 365 -28.58 16.83 -10.31
C ALA A 365 -29.59 17.62 -9.46
N GLY A 366 -30.45 16.95 -8.70
CA GLY A 366 -31.35 17.61 -7.76
C GLY A 366 -30.60 18.27 -6.60
N LEU A 367 -29.68 17.54 -5.98
CA LEU A 367 -28.91 18.03 -4.83
C LEU A 367 -27.83 19.03 -5.24
N MET A 368 -27.17 18.84 -6.38
CA MET A 368 -26.15 19.76 -6.90
C MET A 368 -26.73 20.90 -7.74
N ASN A 369 -28.05 21.11 -7.75
CA ASN A 369 -28.64 22.25 -8.45
C ASN A 369 -28.20 23.57 -7.78
N ALA A 370 -27.88 24.59 -8.57
CA ALA A 370 -27.56 25.93 -8.06
C ALA A 370 -28.73 26.59 -7.30
N THR A 371 -29.95 26.10 -7.52
CA THR A 371 -31.16 26.59 -6.82
C THR A 371 -31.88 25.43 -6.15
N SER A 372 -31.98 25.48 -4.82
CA SER A 372 -32.81 24.55 -4.05
C SER A 372 -34.29 24.94 -4.19
N THR A 373 -35.13 23.98 -4.56
CA THR A 373 -36.59 24.14 -4.66
C THR A 373 -37.27 22.91 -4.05
N LEU A 374 -38.58 22.97 -3.75
CA LEU A 374 -39.30 21.76 -3.30
C LEU A 374 -39.12 20.58 -4.27
N ALA A 375 -38.95 20.86 -5.56
CA ALA A 375 -38.77 19.84 -6.56
C ALA A 375 -37.36 19.19 -6.55
N THR A 376 -36.36 19.79 -5.91
CA THR A 376 -35.01 19.23 -5.76
C THR A 376 -34.87 18.28 -4.56
N HIS A 377 -35.83 18.28 -3.62
CA HIS A 377 -35.80 17.41 -2.44
C HIS A 377 -36.55 16.09 -2.68
N ARG A 378 -36.01 14.99 -2.13
CA ARG A 378 -36.54 13.63 -2.29
C ARG A 378 -36.30 12.79 -1.01
N PRO A 379 -37.34 12.45 -0.23
CA PRO A 379 -38.70 13.00 -0.29
C PRO A 379 -38.78 14.45 0.19
N VAL A 380 -39.80 15.18 -0.24
CA VAL A 380 -40.21 16.44 0.38
C VAL A 380 -40.88 16.13 1.72
N LYS A 381 -40.19 16.48 2.80
CA LYS A 381 -40.72 16.46 4.17
C LYS A 381 -41.67 17.64 4.41
N VAL A 382 -42.90 17.32 4.83
CA VAL A 382 -43.98 18.28 5.06
C VAL A 382 -44.39 18.24 6.54
N HIS A 383 -44.39 19.38 7.22
CA HIS A 383 -44.96 19.50 8.56
C HIS A 383 -46.39 20.05 8.47
N LEU A 384 -47.38 19.22 8.78
CA LEU A 384 -48.78 19.61 8.83
C LEU A 384 -49.19 19.92 10.27
N ARG A 385 -49.71 21.12 10.51
CA ARG A 385 -50.17 21.60 11.83
C ARG A 385 -51.50 22.33 11.74
N ALA A 386 -52.18 22.45 12.87
CA ALA A 386 -53.37 23.28 13.01
C ALA A 386 -53.21 24.29 14.16
N GLU A 387 -53.69 25.53 13.99
CA GLU A 387 -53.66 26.54 15.05
C GLU A 387 -54.54 26.17 16.26
N SER A 388 -55.53 25.29 16.05
CA SER A 388 -56.34 24.70 17.11
C SER A 388 -55.58 23.65 17.96
N GLY A 389 -54.40 23.22 17.52
CA GLY A 389 -53.59 22.16 18.10
C GLY A 389 -53.62 20.89 17.25
N ASP A 390 -54.71 20.12 17.33
CA ASP A 390 -54.84 18.86 16.61
C ASP A 390 -55.32 19.08 15.17
N VAL A 391 -54.63 18.48 14.20
CA VAL A 391 -55.03 18.50 12.79
C VAL A 391 -56.27 17.61 12.60
N PRO A 392 -57.38 18.12 12.04
CA PRO A 392 -58.54 17.28 11.74
C PRO A 392 -58.18 16.18 10.73
N THR A 393 -58.59 14.94 10.98
CA THR A 393 -58.29 13.79 10.09
C THR A 393 -58.75 13.99 8.65
N ARG A 394 -59.82 14.78 8.43
CA ARG A 394 -60.23 15.13 7.06
C ARG A 394 -59.18 16.00 6.38
N VAL A 395 -58.73 17.07 7.04
CA VAL A 395 -57.70 17.99 6.53
C VAL A 395 -56.42 17.23 6.19
N GLU A 396 -55.94 16.37 7.11
CA GLU A 396 -54.76 15.54 6.87
C GLU A 396 -54.90 14.68 5.60
N ARG A 397 -56.05 14.03 5.41
CA ARG A 397 -56.32 13.21 4.22
C ARG A 397 -56.40 14.04 2.94
N GLU A 398 -56.97 15.24 2.99
CA GLU A 398 -57.07 16.12 1.82
C GLU A 398 -55.70 16.70 1.43
N VAL A 399 -54.86 17.08 2.40
CA VAL A 399 -53.46 17.47 2.17
C VAL A 399 -52.69 16.31 1.54
N ALA A 400 -52.84 15.09 2.08
CA ALA A 400 -52.20 13.90 1.53
C ALA A 400 -52.65 13.61 0.09
N ALA A 401 -53.96 13.68 -0.19
CA ALA A 401 -54.50 13.48 -1.52
C ALA A 401 -53.93 14.49 -2.54
N ALA A 402 -53.75 15.75 -2.12
CA ALA A 402 -53.14 16.78 -2.95
C ALA A 402 -51.67 16.48 -3.29
N LEU A 403 -50.90 16.02 -2.31
CA LEU A 403 -49.48 15.67 -2.50
C LEU A 403 -49.32 14.38 -3.32
N ASP A 404 -50.23 13.41 -3.14
CA ASP A 404 -50.29 12.18 -3.93
C ASP A 404 -50.59 12.45 -5.41
N TYR A 405 -51.39 13.48 -5.73
CA TYR A 405 -51.59 13.94 -7.10
C TYR A 405 -50.25 14.30 -7.77
N PHE A 406 -49.37 15.05 -7.08
CA PHE A 406 -48.05 15.39 -7.62
C PHE A 406 -47.11 14.17 -7.65
N ALA A 407 -47.20 13.28 -6.66
CA ALA A 407 -46.38 12.06 -6.63
C ALA A 407 -46.72 11.09 -7.79
N ALA A 408 -47.95 11.14 -8.28
CA ALA A 408 -48.41 10.35 -9.43
C ALA A 408 -48.04 10.94 -10.79
N ARG A 409 -47.56 12.20 -10.83
CA ARG A 409 -47.22 12.91 -12.08
C ARG A 409 -45.81 12.58 -12.57
N GLU A 410 -45.63 12.63 -13.89
CA GLU A 410 -44.33 12.41 -14.56
C GLU A 410 -43.66 13.72 -15.02
N ASP A 411 -44.42 14.82 -15.03
CA ASP A 411 -44.06 16.16 -15.49
C ASP A 411 -43.90 17.13 -14.30
N ILE A 412 -43.23 16.66 -13.25
CA ILE A 412 -42.74 17.48 -12.14
C ILE A 412 -41.42 18.13 -12.57
N VAL A 413 -41.22 19.40 -12.24
CA VAL A 413 -39.94 20.08 -12.45
C VAL A 413 -38.81 19.39 -11.69
N GLY A 414 -37.65 19.24 -12.33
CA GLY A 414 -36.55 18.42 -11.81
C GLY A 414 -36.64 16.97 -12.30
N ASN A 415 -35.51 16.43 -12.76
CA ASN A 415 -35.42 15.22 -13.60
C ASN A 415 -35.79 13.88 -12.91
N GLU A 416 -36.44 13.90 -11.74
CA GLU A 416 -36.78 12.72 -10.93
C GLU A 416 -38.22 12.78 -10.38
N ARG A 417 -38.83 11.63 -10.06
CA ARG A 417 -40.22 11.56 -9.56
C ARG A 417 -40.40 12.20 -8.19
N PHE A 418 -41.44 13.02 -8.02
CA PHE A 418 -41.82 13.61 -6.74
C PHE A 418 -42.18 12.54 -5.70
N THR A 419 -41.67 12.70 -4.49
CA THR A 419 -42.01 11.87 -3.33
C THR A 419 -42.10 12.79 -2.12
N TRP A 420 -42.94 12.43 -1.15
CA TRP A 420 -43.19 13.26 0.02
C TRP A 420 -43.47 12.40 1.25
N GLU A 421 -43.26 12.97 2.43
CA GLU A 421 -43.62 12.35 3.71
C GLU A 421 -44.02 13.41 4.74
N PHE A 422 -44.91 13.06 5.68
CA PHE A 422 -45.18 13.90 6.84
C PHE A 422 -44.10 13.76 7.90
N VAL A 423 -43.80 14.88 8.57
CA VAL A 423 -42.90 14.93 9.72
C VAL A 423 -43.55 15.69 10.88
N GLU A 424 -43.11 15.37 12.09
CA GLU A 424 -43.75 15.85 13.32
C GLU A 424 -43.46 17.32 13.63
N ASP A 425 -42.32 17.86 13.20
CA ASP A 425 -41.88 19.21 13.55
C ASP A 425 -41.49 20.03 12.32
N ALA A 426 -41.73 21.35 12.37
CA ALA A 426 -41.27 22.29 11.36
C ALA A 426 -39.75 22.22 11.14
N ARG A 427 -38.98 21.85 12.17
CA ARG A 427 -37.53 21.66 12.05
C ARG A 427 -37.16 20.58 11.05
N ASP A 428 -37.92 19.50 10.98
CA ASP A 428 -37.62 18.36 10.12
C ASP A 428 -38.27 18.48 8.73
N ALA A 429 -38.92 19.61 8.43
CA ALA A 429 -39.67 19.82 7.19
C ALA A 429 -38.99 20.83 6.25
N HIS A 430 -39.12 20.61 4.94
CA HIS A 430 -38.79 21.63 3.93
C HIS A 430 -39.91 22.68 3.81
N VAL A 431 -41.15 22.26 4.08
CA VAL A 431 -42.35 23.12 3.97
C VAL A 431 -43.33 22.81 5.09
N GLN A 432 -43.97 23.85 5.60
CA GLN A 432 -45.08 23.74 6.53
C GLN A 432 -46.40 23.90 5.79
N VAL A 433 -47.42 23.22 6.28
CA VAL A 433 -48.81 23.46 5.92
C VAL A 433 -49.56 23.72 7.21
N THR A 434 -50.11 24.93 7.37
CA THR A 434 -50.85 25.28 8.57
C THR A 434 -52.33 25.49 8.30
N PHE A 435 -53.17 24.70 8.96
CA PHE A 435 -54.61 24.85 8.93
C PHE A 435 -55.10 25.77 10.07
N ASP A 436 -55.86 26.80 9.71
CA ASP A 436 -56.47 27.73 10.66
C ASP A 436 -57.96 27.90 10.33
N GLU A 437 -58.82 27.39 11.21
CA GLU A 437 -60.28 27.46 11.06
C GLU A 437 -60.83 28.89 11.14
N ARG A 438 -60.07 29.84 11.72
CA ARG A 438 -60.52 31.23 11.92
C ARG A 438 -60.06 32.13 10.80
N GLY A 439 -58.77 32.07 10.48
CA GLY A 439 -58.13 32.87 9.45
C GLY A 439 -58.02 34.34 9.81
N ASP A 440 -56.79 34.86 9.86
CA ASP A 440 -56.52 36.29 10.12
C ASP A 440 -55.15 36.74 9.57
N VAL A 441 -54.34 35.83 9.02
CA VAL A 441 -52.98 36.12 8.53
C VAL A 441 -52.99 36.39 7.03
N CYS A 442 -53.64 35.53 6.25
CA CYS A 442 -53.73 35.64 4.80
C CYS A 442 -54.94 36.46 4.35
N PHE A 443 -56.10 36.23 4.98
CA PHE A 443 -57.37 36.81 4.55
C PHE A 443 -58.13 37.42 5.72
N ALA A 444 -58.64 38.65 5.53
CA ALA A 444 -59.47 39.32 6.52
C ALA A 444 -60.93 38.83 6.50
N ASP A 445 -61.40 38.31 5.35
CA ASP A 445 -62.74 37.76 5.15
C ASP A 445 -62.71 36.75 3.98
N GLY A 446 -63.57 35.73 4.01
CA GLY A 446 -63.85 34.86 2.85
C GLY A 446 -62.99 33.60 2.71
N GLY A 447 -61.91 33.46 3.50
CA GLY A 447 -61.05 32.28 3.53
C GLY A 447 -60.25 32.03 2.24
N GLY A 448 -59.21 31.20 2.33
CA GLY A 448 -58.35 30.90 1.18
C GLY A 448 -57.05 30.21 1.58
N SER A 449 -56.11 30.16 0.64
CA SER A 449 -54.72 29.77 0.91
C SER A 449 -53.73 30.84 0.49
N CYS A 450 -52.64 30.98 1.25
CA CYS A 450 -51.50 31.82 0.90
C CYS A 450 -50.20 31.19 1.40
N THR A 451 -49.06 31.65 0.88
CA THR A 451 -47.73 31.20 1.33
C THR A 451 -47.03 32.33 2.07
N VAL A 452 -46.60 32.07 3.31
CA VAL A 452 -45.84 33.00 4.15
C VAL A 452 -44.48 32.41 4.52
N GLU A 453 -43.66 33.18 5.24
CA GLU A 453 -42.40 32.66 5.81
C GLU A 453 -42.70 31.67 6.94
N GLY A 454 -42.00 30.54 6.92
CA GLY A 454 -42.06 29.50 7.94
C GLY A 454 -41.25 29.84 9.19
N GLU A 455 -41.03 28.83 10.04
CA GLU A 455 -40.32 29.00 11.31
C GLU A 455 -38.81 29.15 11.13
N PHE A 456 -38.27 28.60 10.04
CA PHE A 456 -36.85 28.60 9.72
C PHE A 456 -36.56 29.49 8.50
N TYR A 457 -35.33 30.00 8.43
CA TYR A 457 -34.90 30.87 7.33
C TYR A 457 -35.06 30.17 5.98
N GLY A 458 -35.80 30.80 5.06
CA GLY A 458 -36.08 30.26 3.73
C GLY A 458 -37.19 29.20 3.67
N GLN A 459 -37.66 28.69 4.81
CA GLN A 459 -38.77 27.76 4.86
C GLN A 459 -40.09 28.46 4.50
N GLN A 460 -40.95 27.77 3.75
CA GLN A 460 -42.28 28.26 3.40
C GLN A 460 -43.35 27.64 4.31
N ASP A 461 -44.40 28.39 4.59
CA ASP A 461 -45.62 27.91 5.26
C ASP A 461 -46.84 28.22 4.41
N VAL A 462 -47.47 27.16 3.89
CA VAL A 462 -48.73 27.23 3.15
C VAL A 462 -49.87 27.25 4.16
N ARG A 463 -50.50 28.41 4.31
CA ARG A 463 -51.59 28.59 5.26
C ARG A 463 -52.92 28.39 4.59
N LEU A 464 -53.78 27.60 5.25
CA LEU A 464 -55.12 27.21 4.83
C LEU A 464 -56.09 27.83 5.82
N GLU A 465 -56.71 28.95 5.46
CA GLU A 465 -57.46 29.80 6.39
C GLU A 465 -58.96 29.82 6.11
N ALA A 466 -59.77 29.57 7.14
CA ALA A 466 -61.23 29.61 7.10
C ALA A 466 -61.83 28.81 5.91
N LEU A 467 -61.24 27.65 5.62
CA LEU A 467 -61.64 26.77 4.53
C LEU A 467 -62.63 25.70 4.99
N ASP A 468 -63.61 25.40 4.13
CA ASP A 468 -64.35 24.14 4.21
C ASP A 468 -63.40 22.98 3.90
N ASP A 469 -63.57 21.87 4.60
CA ASP A 469 -62.73 20.68 4.46
C ASP A 469 -62.82 20.02 3.06
N GLU A 470 -63.87 20.32 2.29
CA GLU A 470 -64.07 19.83 0.91
C GLU A 470 -63.18 20.51 -0.14
N VAL A 471 -62.57 21.66 0.16
CA VAL A 471 -61.70 22.40 -0.80
C VAL A 471 -60.24 22.43 -0.39
N VAL A 472 -59.89 21.80 0.74
CA VAL A 472 -58.52 21.78 1.28
C VAL A 472 -57.52 21.22 0.26
N ALA A 473 -57.83 20.09 -0.37
CA ALA A 473 -56.93 19.46 -1.33
C ALA A 473 -56.61 20.43 -2.48
N TRP A 474 -57.63 21.05 -3.07
CA TRP A 474 -57.45 22.01 -4.15
C TRP A 474 -56.56 23.20 -3.73
N HIS A 475 -56.76 23.73 -2.53
CA HIS A 475 -55.95 24.85 -2.02
C HIS A 475 -54.48 24.47 -1.80
N VAL A 476 -54.19 23.25 -1.35
CA VAL A 476 -52.84 22.71 -1.29
C VAL A 476 -52.27 22.53 -2.70
N GLY A 477 -53.04 21.93 -3.61
CA GLY A 477 -52.69 21.76 -5.02
C GLY A 477 -52.30 23.09 -5.69
N ALA A 478 -53.12 24.12 -5.52
CA ALA A 478 -52.91 25.44 -6.10
C ALA A 478 -51.66 26.14 -5.55
N SER A 479 -51.31 25.89 -4.28
CA SER A 479 -50.09 26.42 -3.66
C SER A 479 -48.82 25.70 -4.12
N PHE A 480 -48.88 24.39 -4.40
CA PHE A 480 -47.73 23.59 -4.78
C PHE A 480 -47.51 23.52 -6.30
N ALA A 481 -48.54 23.68 -7.12
CA ALA A 481 -48.41 23.59 -8.58
C ALA A 481 -47.38 24.56 -9.18
N PRO A 482 -47.32 25.86 -8.79
CA PRO A 482 -46.35 26.80 -9.38
C PRO A 482 -44.89 26.50 -9.05
N VAL A 483 -44.63 25.70 -8.01
CA VAL A 483 -43.27 25.34 -7.56
C VAL A 483 -42.87 23.94 -7.98
N LEU A 484 -43.83 23.08 -8.34
CA LEU A 484 -43.60 21.70 -8.77
C LEU A 484 -43.80 21.49 -10.27
N LEU A 485 -44.48 22.38 -11.00
CA LEU A 485 -44.83 22.19 -12.41
C LEU A 485 -44.26 23.30 -13.30
N GLU A 486 -43.86 22.95 -14.53
CA GLU A 486 -43.47 23.95 -15.53
C GLU A 486 -44.67 24.77 -15.99
N GLU A 487 -45.83 24.12 -16.15
CA GLU A 487 -47.10 24.73 -16.52
C GLU A 487 -48.17 24.32 -15.50
N VAL A 488 -48.84 25.31 -14.89
CA VAL A 488 -49.91 25.08 -13.92
C VAL A 488 -51.21 24.73 -14.66
N PRO A 489 -51.83 23.56 -14.39
CA PRO A 489 -53.09 23.17 -15.03
C PRO A 489 -54.22 24.17 -14.73
N PRO A 490 -55.12 24.47 -15.69
CA PRO A 490 -56.24 25.41 -15.49
C PRO A 490 -57.09 25.10 -14.26
N GLU A 491 -57.31 23.82 -13.96
CA GLU A 491 -58.05 23.34 -12.79
C GLU A 491 -57.40 23.70 -11.45
N LEU A 492 -56.12 24.05 -11.42
CA LEU A 492 -55.36 24.49 -10.23
C LEU A 492 -55.10 26.00 -10.22
N THR A 493 -55.86 26.75 -11.02
CA THR A 493 -55.79 28.22 -11.06
C THR A 493 -57.00 28.85 -10.38
N GLY A 494 -56.90 30.12 -9.99
CA GLY A 494 -58.01 30.86 -9.38
C GLY A 494 -59.29 30.97 -10.23
N GLU A 495 -59.26 30.53 -11.49
CA GLU A 495 -60.41 30.47 -12.39
C GLU A 495 -61.37 29.31 -12.07
N ALA A 496 -60.90 28.27 -11.36
CA ALA A 496 -61.73 27.13 -10.97
C ALA A 496 -62.89 27.56 -10.06
N ASP A 497 -64.10 27.16 -10.40
CA ASP A 497 -65.29 27.38 -9.59
C ASP A 497 -65.33 26.44 -8.38
N ARG A 498 -66.21 26.72 -7.40
CA ARG A 498 -66.26 25.93 -6.16
C ARG A 498 -66.50 24.43 -6.40
N ARG A 499 -67.32 24.05 -7.38
CA ARG A 499 -67.58 22.62 -7.66
C ARG A 499 -66.37 21.95 -8.28
N GLU A 500 -65.62 22.67 -9.11
CA GLU A 500 -64.36 22.19 -9.68
C GLU A 500 -63.32 21.98 -8.57
N ARG A 501 -63.27 22.87 -7.57
CA ARG A 501 -62.39 22.73 -6.39
C ARG A 501 -62.76 21.54 -5.50
N GLU A 502 -64.06 21.36 -5.23
CA GLU A 502 -64.58 20.25 -4.42
C GLU A 502 -64.35 18.87 -5.08
N ALA A 503 -64.21 18.83 -6.41
CA ALA A 503 -63.97 17.59 -7.16
C ALA A 503 -62.47 17.21 -7.27
N TRP A 504 -61.54 18.14 -7.02
CA TRP A 504 -60.11 17.89 -7.13
C TRP A 504 -59.59 17.18 -5.86
N PRO A 505 -58.69 16.18 -5.94
CA PRO A 505 -57.88 15.74 -7.09
C PRO A 505 -58.44 14.53 -7.89
N GLU A 506 -59.73 14.21 -7.76
CA GLU A 506 -60.32 12.98 -8.34
C GLU A 506 -60.39 12.94 -9.88
#